data_AF-A0A421EEY8-F1
#
_entry.id   AF-A0A421EEY8-F1
#
_cell.length_a   1.000
_cell.length_b   1.000
_cell.length_c   1.000
_cell.angle_alpha   90.00
_cell.angle_beta   90.00
_cell.angle_gamma   90.00
#
_symmetry.space_group_name_H-M   'P 1'
#
loop_
_entity.id
_entity.type
_entity.pdbx_description
1 polymer ?
#
loop_
_entity_poly.entity_id
_entity_poly.type
_entity_poly.pdbx_seq_one_letter_code
_entity_poly.pdbx_strand_id
1 'polypeptide(L)'
;MWIEVLPAVVIENLDVIALILLGLLVEKQYISRPAIWANVAAINIHLYDYSFVSDWLTWYANIGLLVAGLALYTYGFDESLPGWYYTLAWAYSSIPVAAIAYLTWSGAL
;
A
#
# COMPACT_ATOMS: atom_id res chain seq x y z
N MET A 1 -21.70 -12.37 11.34
CA MET A 1 -21.13 -11.04 11.67
C MET A 1 -21.72 -10.00 10.73
N TRP A 2 -21.85 -8.72 11.13
CA TRP A 2 -22.39 -7.66 10.24
C TRP A 2 -21.61 -7.53 8.92
N ILE A 3 -20.35 -7.96 8.90
CA ILE A 3 -19.50 -7.96 7.71
C ILE A 3 -19.97 -8.93 6.62
N GLU A 4 -20.75 -9.96 6.96
CA GLU A 4 -21.32 -10.92 6.01
C GLU A 4 -22.40 -10.29 5.11
N VAL A 5 -22.85 -9.07 5.42
CA VAL A 5 -23.80 -8.31 4.59
C VAL A 5 -23.09 -7.60 3.42
N LEU A 6 -21.76 -7.48 3.47
CA LEU A 6 -20.99 -6.84 2.41
C LEU A 6 -20.91 -7.72 1.15
N PRO A 7 -20.70 -7.13 -0.03
CA PRO A 7 -20.44 -7.90 -1.25
C PRO A 7 -19.22 -8.82 -1.09
N ALA A 8 -19.26 -10.02 -1.68
CA ALA A 8 -18.18 -11.00 -1.59
C ALA A 8 -16.81 -10.42 -1.95
N VAL A 9 -16.74 -9.61 -3.02
CA VAL A 9 -15.51 -8.92 -3.46
C VAL A 9 -14.91 -8.04 -2.36
N VAL A 10 -15.75 -7.37 -1.55
CA VAL A 10 -15.29 -6.51 -0.45
C VAL A 10 -14.77 -7.35 0.71
N ILE A 11 -15.39 -8.51 0.98
CA ILE A 11 -14.98 -9.43 2.03
C ILE A 11 -13.64 -10.08 1.68
N GLU A 12 -13.48 -10.52 0.43
CA GLU A 12 -12.26 -11.16 -0.09
C GLU A 12 -11.05 -10.23 -0.06
N ASN A 13 -11.25 -8.92 -0.24
CA ASN A 13 -10.18 -7.91 -0.27
C ASN A 13 -10.19 -7.00 0.95
N LEU A 14 -10.84 -7.42 2.04
CA LEU A 14 -11.10 -6.56 3.20
C LEU A 14 -9.82 -6.05 3.86
N ASP A 15 -8.80 -6.90 3.94
CA ASP A 15 -7.47 -6.59 4.47
C ASP A 15 -6.76 -5.52 3.63
N VAL A 16 -6.72 -5.69 2.31
CA VAL A 16 -6.15 -4.73 1.36
C VAL A 16 -6.89 -3.39 1.45
N ILE A 17 -8.23 -3.43 1.42
CA ILE A 17 -9.08 -2.23 1.53
C ILE A 17 -8.85 -1.54 2.87
N ALA A 18 -8.83 -2.28 3.98
CA ALA A 18 -8.64 -1.71 5.31
C ALA A 18 -7.29 -1.01 5.46
N LEU A 19 -6.21 -1.60 4.93
CA LEU A 19 -4.88 -1.02 4.98
C LEU A 19 -4.77 0.24 4.12
N ILE A 20 -5.37 0.25 2.93
CA ILE A 20 -5.41 1.45 2.08
C ILE A 20 -6.23 2.56 2.75
N LEU A 21 -7.38 2.23 3.34
CA LEU A 21 -8.20 3.21 4.07
C LEU A 21 -7.46 3.75 5.31
N LEU A 22 -6.69 2.91 6.00
CA LEU A 22 -5.81 3.34 7.08
C LEU A 22 -4.76 4.32 6.56
N GLY A 23 -4.10 4.01 5.45
CA GLY A 23 -3.17 4.92 4.78
C GLY A 23 -3.81 6.28 4.48
N LEU A 24 -4.99 6.25 3.84
CA LEU A 24 -5.75 7.44 3.46
C LEU A 24 -6.13 8.29 4.68
N LEU A 25 -6.54 7.66 5.78
CA LEU A 25 -6.95 8.34 7.00
C LEU A 25 -5.79 9.11 7.65
N VAL A 26 -4.57 8.57 7.55
CA VAL A 26 -3.37 9.19 8.11
C VAL A 26 -2.75 10.20 7.13
N GLU A 27 -3.02 10.07 5.83
CA GLU A 27 -2.52 10.97 4.77
C GLU A 27 -3.15 12.38 4.72
N LYS A 28 -3.99 12.76 5.69
CA LYS A 28 -4.86 13.96 5.64
C LYS A 28 -4.20 15.30 5.27
N GLN A 29 -2.87 15.45 5.41
CA GLN A 29 -2.13 16.61 4.88
C GLN A 29 -0.73 16.30 4.30
N TYR A 30 -0.09 15.19 4.70
CA TYR A 30 1.24 14.78 4.23
C TYR A 30 1.33 13.26 4.14
N ILE A 31 2.16 12.75 3.22
CA ILE A 31 2.49 11.32 3.14
C ILE A 31 3.26 10.94 4.41
N SER A 32 2.54 10.30 5.33
CA SER A 32 3.07 9.91 6.61
C SER A 32 3.76 8.54 6.50
N ARG A 33 4.78 8.31 7.33
CA ARG A 33 5.48 7.02 7.39
C ARG A 33 4.54 5.85 7.72
N PRO A 34 3.54 6.00 8.62
CA PRO A 34 2.54 4.96 8.84
C PRO A 34 1.68 4.68 7.61
N ALA A 35 1.36 5.70 6.80
CA ALA A 35 0.60 5.50 5.58
C ALA A 35 1.42 4.74 4.52
N ILE A 36 2.70 5.08 4.34
CA ILE A 36 3.60 4.34 3.45
C ILE A 36 3.64 2.87 3.85
N TRP A 37 3.82 2.59 5.15
CA TRP A 37 3.81 1.22 5.64
C TRP A 37 2.50 0.49 5.33
N ALA A 38 1.36 1.10 5.67
CA ALA A 38 0.05 0.49 5.46
C ALA A 38 -0.20 0.19 3.97
N ASN A 39 0.06 1.14 3.09
CA ASN A 39 -0.18 1.00 1.65
C ASN A 39 0.78 -0.02 1.00
N VAL A 40 2.05 -0.03 1.39
CA VAL A 40 3.01 -1.04 0.91
C VAL A 40 2.64 -2.44 1.39
N ALA A 41 2.20 -2.58 2.65
CA ALA A 41 1.71 -3.85 3.15
C ALA A 41 0.48 -4.31 2.34
N ALA A 42 -0.46 -3.40 2.06
CA ALA A 42 -1.64 -3.69 1.26
C ALA A 42 -1.29 -4.23 -0.13
N ILE A 43 -0.39 -3.57 -0.87
CA ILE A 43 -0.05 -4.02 -2.23
C ILE A 43 0.73 -5.34 -2.23
N ASN A 44 1.58 -5.59 -1.22
CA ASN A 44 2.32 -6.84 -1.13
C ASN A 44 1.39 -8.01 -0.78
N ILE A 45 0.43 -7.82 0.13
CA ILE A 45 -0.61 -8.82 0.42
C ILE A 45 -1.43 -9.10 -0.85
N HIS A 46 -1.92 -8.04 -1.49
CA HIS A 46 -2.72 -8.15 -2.71
C HIS A 46 -2.01 -8.95 -3.80
N LEU A 47 -0.74 -8.63 -4.09
CA LEU A 47 0.03 -9.29 -5.14
C LEU A 47 0.50 -10.70 -4.77
N TYR A 48 0.60 -11.02 -3.47
CA TYR A 48 1.01 -12.35 -3.01
C TYR A 48 0.01 -13.45 -3.38
N ASP A 49 -1.28 -13.09 -3.46
CA ASP A 49 -2.35 -14.04 -3.79
C ASP A 49 -2.41 -14.41 -5.28
N TYR A 50 -1.68 -13.70 -6.14
CA TYR A 50 -1.63 -13.97 -7.58
C TYR A 50 -0.56 -15.00 -7.93
N SER A 51 -0.93 -16.01 -8.72
CA SER A 51 0.02 -17.04 -9.21
C SER A 51 1.05 -16.50 -10.21
N PHE A 52 0.73 -15.39 -10.88
CA PHE A 52 1.63 -14.70 -11.80
C PHE A 52 1.45 -13.19 -11.64
N VAL A 53 2.56 -12.49 -11.46
CA VAL A 53 2.63 -11.03 -11.35
C VAL A 53 3.71 -10.55 -12.30
N SER A 54 3.44 -9.48 -13.05
CA SER A 54 4.43 -8.93 -13.99
C SER A 54 5.70 -8.49 -13.27
N ASP A 55 6.85 -8.55 -13.96
CA ASP A 55 8.15 -8.20 -13.39
C ASP A 55 8.18 -6.77 -12.83
N TRP A 56 7.51 -5.84 -13.52
CA TRP A 56 7.38 -4.45 -13.08
C TRP A 56 6.67 -4.35 -11.73
N LEU A 57 5.53 -5.04 -11.56
CA LEU A 57 4.76 -5.02 -10.31
C LEU A 57 5.54 -5.70 -9.17
N THR A 58 6.28 -6.75 -9.49
CA THR A 58 7.17 -7.43 -8.54
C THR A 58 8.25 -6.47 -8.04
N TRP A 59 8.89 -5.72 -8.95
CA TRP A 59 9.86 -4.69 -8.57
C TRP A 59 9.23 -3.56 -7.75
N TYR A 60 8.05 -3.09 -8.14
CA TYR A 60 7.31 -2.08 -7.40
C TYR A 60 7.02 -2.54 -5.96
N ALA A 61 6.50 -3.76 -5.78
CA ALA A 61 6.20 -4.31 -4.46
C ALA A 61 7.46 -4.45 -3.57
N ASN A 62 8.55 -4.98 -4.14
CA ASN A 62 9.82 -5.19 -3.44
C ASN A 62 10.52 -3.88 -3.05
N ILE A 63 10.58 -2.89 -3.95
CA ILE A 63 11.13 -1.57 -3.63
C ILE A 63 10.26 -0.90 -2.56
N GLY A 64 8.93 -1.08 -2.66
CA GLY A 64 7.99 -0.62 -1.64
C GLY A 64 8.35 -1.13 -0.25
N LEU A 65 8.65 -2.43 -0.09
CA LEU A 65 9.04 -3.00 1.19
C LEU A 65 10.28 -2.33 1.79
N LEU A 66 11.28 -2.00 0.97
CA LEU A 66 12.47 -1.28 1.43
C LEU A 66 12.11 0.15 1.87
N VAL A 67 11.30 0.85 1.10
CA VAL A 67 10.83 2.22 1.41
C VAL A 67 10.00 2.24 2.69
N ALA A 68 9.09 1.28 2.85
CA ALA A 68 8.24 1.12 4.04
C ALA A 68 9.05 0.72 5.28
N GLY A 69 10.01 -0.18 5.13
CA GLY A 69 10.92 -0.57 6.21
C GLY A 69 11.73 0.62 6.72
N LEU A 70 12.25 1.46 5.81
CA LEU A 70 12.94 2.70 6.19
C LEU A 70 11.98 3.71 6.85
N ALA A 71 10.73 3.81 6.39
CA ALA A 71 9.70 4.64 7.00
C ALA A 71 9.47 4.22 8.46
N LEU A 72 9.26 2.93 8.69
CA LEU A 72 8.97 2.36 10.00
C LEU A 72 10.17 2.51 10.94
N TYR A 73 11.38 2.23 10.45
CA TYR A 73 12.61 2.42 11.21
C TYR A 73 12.75 3.88 11.67
N THR A 74 12.75 4.83 10.74
CA THR A 74 12.95 6.25 11.08
C THR A 74 11.79 6.83 11.90
N TYR A 75 10.56 6.31 11.76
CA TYR A 75 9.43 6.72 12.59
C TYR A 75 9.69 6.48 14.08
N GLY A 76 10.39 5.41 14.45
CA GLY A 76 10.74 5.11 15.84
C GLY A 76 11.81 6.04 16.45
N PHE A 77 12.56 6.76 15.62
CA PHE A 77 13.68 7.62 16.04
C PHE A 77 13.44 9.12 15.82
N ASP A 78 12.23 9.53 15.40
CA ASP A 78 11.87 10.93 15.07
C ASP A 78 12.81 11.63 14.06
N GLU A 79 13.62 10.88 13.30
CA GLU A 79 14.57 11.43 12.32
C GLU A 79 13.87 11.82 11.02
N SER A 80 14.11 13.03 10.50
CA SER A 80 13.61 13.46 9.18
C SER A 80 14.34 12.77 8.03
N LEU A 81 13.60 12.27 7.05
CA LEU A 81 14.17 11.68 5.84
C LEU A 81 14.49 12.75 4.77
N PRO A 82 15.46 12.49 3.87
CA PRO A 82 15.80 13.41 2.80
C PRO A 82 14.66 13.55 1.77
N GLY A 83 14.57 14.70 1.08
CA GLY A 83 13.46 15.01 0.17
C GLY A 83 13.20 13.98 -0.93
N TRP A 84 14.26 13.34 -1.48
CA TRP A 84 14.11 12.30 -2.51
C TRP A 84 13.32 11.09 -2.01
N TYR A 85 13.38 10.79 -0.71
CA TYR A 85 12.62 9.70 -0.11
C TYR A 85 11.12 9.97 -0.24
N TYR A 86 10.70 11.21 0.06
CA TYR A 86 9.29 11.59 -0.03
C TYR A 86 8.79 11.61 -1.48
N THR A 87 9.66 11.93 -2.44
CA THR A 87 9.34 11.81 -3.87
C THR A 87 9.07 10.35 -4.26
N LEU A 88 9.90 9.41 -3.80
CA LEU A 88 9.67 7.98 -4.04
C LEU A 88 8.45 7.46 -3.27
N ALA A 89 8.29 7.87 -2.02
CA ALA A 89 7.18 7.49 -1.16
C ALA A 89 5.82 7.93 -1.73
N TRP A 90 5.78 8.99 -2.54
CA TRP A 90 4.56 9.41 -3.23
C TRP A 90 3.98 8.31 -4.11
N ALA A 91 4.82 7.50 -4.78
CA ALA A 91 4.35 6.37 -5.57
C ALA A 91 3.68 5.27 -4.73
N TYR A 92 3.87 5.28 -3.41
CA TYR A 92 3.27 4.37 -2.43
C TYR A 92 2.21 5.05 -1.55
N SER A 93 1.74 6.23 -1.96
CA SER A 93 0.59 6.86 -1.32
C SER A 93 -0.69 6.09 -1.63
N SER A 94 -1.77 6.39 -0.89
CA SER A 94 -2.97 5.54 -0.93
C SER A 94 -3.64 5.54 -2.31
N ILE A 95 -3.60 6.67 -3.03
CA ILE A 95 -4.23 6.79 -4.35
C ILE A 95 -3.52 5.91 -5.40
N PRO A 96 -2.19 6.04 -5.64
CA PRO A 96 -1.46 5.15 -6.54
C PRO A 96 -1.61 3.67 -6.18
N VAL A 97 -1.50 3.32 -4.90
CA VAL A 97 -1.60 1.93 -4.45
C VAL A 97 -3.00 1.37 -4.70
N ALA A 98 -4.04 2.12 -4.37
CA ALA A 98 -5.42 1.73 -4.67
C ALA A 98 -5.66 1.56 -6.17
N ALA A 99 -5.10 2.44 -7.00
CA ALA A 99 -5.20 2.33 -8.44
C ALA A 99 -4.52 1.06 -8.97
N ILE A 100 -3.32 0.73 -8.49
CA ILE A 100 -2.62 -0.49 -8.90
C ILE A 100 -3.40 -1.73 -8.46
N ALA A 101 -3.84 -1.78 -7.18
CA ALA A 101 -4.62 -2.90 -6.66
C ALA A 101 -5.93 -3.10 -7.45
N TYR A 102 -6.62 -2.01 -7.80
CA TYR A 102 -7.83 -2.08 -8.62
C TYR A 102 -7.54 -2.57 -10.04
N LEU A 103 -6.50 -2.04 -10.69
CA LEU A 103 -6.16 -2.39 -12.07
C LEU A 103 -5.74 -3.86 -12.19
N THR A 104 -4.95 -4.37 -11.25
CA THR A 104 -4.57 -5.80 -11.20
C THR A 104 -5.77 -6.67 -10.89
N TRP A 105 -6.67 -6.25 -9.99
CA TRP A 105 -7.93 -6.96 -9.73
C TRP A 105 -8.84 -7.02 -10.95
N SER A 106 -8.93 -5.93 -11.73
CA SER A 106 -9.73 -5.87 -12.96
C SER A 106 -9.11 -6.61 -14.16
N GLY A 107 -7.88 -7.12 -14.03
CA GLY A 107 -7.12 -7.76 -15.12
C GLY A 107 -6.62 -6.79 -16.19
N ALA A 108 -6.48 -5.50 -15.86
CA ALA A 108 -5.98 -4.47 -16.76
C ALA A 108 -4.43 -4.35 -16.75
N LEU A 109 -3.78 -4.98 -15.78
CA LEU A 109 -2.33 -5.08 -15.56
C LEU A 109 -1.94 -6.54 -15.28
#